data_AF-A0AAW3IQY2-F1
#
_entry.id   AF-A0AAW3IQY2-F1
#
_cell.length_a   1.000
_cell.length_b   1.000
_cell.length_c   1.000
_cell.angle_alpha   90.00
_cell.angle_beta   90.00
_cell.angle_gamma   90.00
#
_symmetry.space_group_name_H-M   'P 1'
#
loop_
_entity.id
_entity.type
_entity.pdbx_description
1 polymer ?
#
loop_
_entity_poly.entity_id
_entity_poly.type
_entity_poly.pdbx_seq_one_letter_code
_entity_poly.pdbx_strand_id
1 'polypeptide(L)'
;MTKETIKFIKEFLIVGVVLVAVLYSATTAWKNTEKLTELESDMKGVRESLIALVLEDSPNKTDLATKLLSNVSVIEGLDQFNEEKYESAFTLWSESALRGDESSAFAIYAAKVKLNEEVVTLPEGEKRDRLIEALKIAPEIIKKDGEYMLSAQVEK
;
A
#
# COMPACT_ATOMS: atom_id res chain seq x y z
N MET A 1 35.77 4.43 -8.86
CA MET A 1 34.42 3.87 -8.64
C MET A 1 34.19 3.84 -7.13
N THR A 2 33.31 4.68 -6.62
CA THR A 2 33.07 4.86 -5.17
C THR A 2 32.18 3.75 -4.63
N LYS A 3 32.28 3.44 -3.32
CA LYS A 3 31.52 2.37 -2.65
C LYS A 3 29.99 2.52 -2.83
N GLU A 4 29.51 3.75 -3.03
CA GLU A 4 28.10 4.06 -3.28
C GLU A 4 27.61 3.56 -4.65
N THR A 5 28.44 3.65 -5.69
CA THR A 5 28.08 3.15 -7.03
C THR A 5 27.92 1.63 -7.04
N ILE A 6 28.73 0.91 -6.25
CA ILE A 6 28.67 -0.55 -6.14
C ILE A 6 27.42 -1.01 -5.37
N LYS A 7 26.97 -0.23 -4.37
CA LYS A 7 25.73 -0.49 -3.63
C LYS A 7 24.49 -0.27 -4.51
N PHE A 8 24.48 0.83 -5.27
CA PHE A 8 23.40 1.15 -6.21
C PHE A 8 23.24 0.08 -7.30
N ILE A 9 24.34 -0.42 -7.87
CA ILE A 9 24.30 -1.49 -8.89
C ILE A 9 23.80 -2.82 -8.30
N LYS A 10 24.17 -3.14 -7.05
CA LYS A 10 23.67 -4.35 -6.37
C LYS A 10 22.16 -4.27 -6.09
N GLU A 11 21.66 -3.12 -5.66
CA GLU A 11 20.22 -2.90 -5.42
C GLU A 11 19.42 -2.96 -6.73
N PHE A 12 19.95 -2.38 -7.82
CA PHE A 12 19.33 -2.43 -9.15
C PHE A 12 19.28 -3.86 -9.75
N LEU A 13 20.33 -4.66 -9.50
CA LEU A 13 20.38 -6.07 -9.92
C LEU A 13 19.33 -6.93 -9.20
N ILE A 14 19.05 -6.66 -7.92
CA ILE A 14 18.02 -7.41 -7.18
C ILE A 14 16.63 -7.12 -7.75
N VAL A 15 16.31 -5.85 -8.02
CA VAL A 15 15.02 -5.44 -8.61
C VAL A 15 14.86 -6.02 -10.02
N GLY A 16 15.92 -6.01 -10.83
CA GLY A 16 15.91 -6.58 -12.18
C GLY A 16 15.71 -8.10 -12.20
N VAL A 17 16.37 -8.83 -11.30
CA VAL A 17 16.22 -10.30 -11.21
C VAL A 17 14.81 -10.71 -10.78
N VAL A 18 14.19 -9.97 -9.85
CA VAL A 18 12.81 -10.22 -9.42
C VAL A 18 11.83 -9.99 -10.59
N LEU A 19 11.97 -8.88 -11.32
CA LEU A 19 11.09 -8.58 -12.47
C LEU A 19 11.22 -9.61 -13.61
N VAL A 20 12.44 -10.08 -13.89
CA VAL A 20 12.67 -11.11 -14.92
C VAL A 20 12.08 -12.46 -14.50
N ALA A 21 12.17 -12.83 -13.21
CA ALA A 21 11.56 -14.05 -12.70
C ALA A 21 10.02 -14.01 -12.79
N VAL A 22 9.40 -12.86 -12.51
CA VAL A 22 7.95 -12.64 -12.62
C VAL A 22 7.48 -12.68 -14.07
N LEU A 23 8.24 -12.13 -15.02
CA LEU A 23 7.91 -12.20 -16.44
C LEU A 23 8.07 -13.63 -17.02
N TYR A 24 9.08 -14.37 -16.56
CA TYR A 24 9.30 -15.76 -16.98
C TYR A 24 8.24 -16.72 -16.40
N SER A 25 7.76 -16.50 -15.17
CA SER A 25 6.67 -17.28 -14.59
C SER A 25 5.33 -17.01 -15.30
N ALA A 26 5.05 -15.75 -15.68
CA ALA A 26 3.85 -15.39 -16.44
C ALA A 26 3.75 -16.10 -17.80
N THR A 27 4.88 -16.32 -18.49
CA THR A 27 4.90 -17.00 -19.79
C THR A 27 4.74 -18.52 -19.72
N THR A 28 4.82 -19.13 -18.54
CA THR A 28 4.67 -20.58 -18.32
C THR A 28 3.37 -20.96 -17.57
N ALA A 29 2.49 -19.99 -17.31
CA ALA A 29 1.31 -20.09 -16.44
C ALA A 29 0.19 -21.05 -16.90
N TRP A 30 0.23 -21.59 -18.12
CA TRP A 30 -0.82 -22.48 -18.63
C TRP A 30 -0.84 -23.90 -18.02
N LYS A 31 0.11 -24.23 -17.13
CA LYS A 31 0.28 -25.61 -16.62
C LYS A 31 0.04 -25.84 -15.12
N ASN A 32 -0.24 -24.83 -14.30
CA ASN A 32 -0.34 -25.04 -12.84
C ASN A 32 -1.25 -24.00 -12.18
N THR A 33 -2.50 -24.38 -11.93
CA THR A 33 -3.48 -23.56 -11.18
C THR A 33 -2.97 -23.19 -9.79
N GLU A 34 -2.17 -24.07 -9.17
CA GLU A 34 -1.54 -23.85 -7.86
C GLU A 34 -0.45 -22.75 -7.89
N LYS A 35 0.27 -22.62 -9.02
CA LYS A 35 1.24 -21.53 -9.21
C LYS A 35 0.57 -20.19 -9.51
N LEU A 36 -0.65 -20.20 -10.05
CA LEU A 36 -1.41 -18.97 -10.28
C LEU A 36 -1.86 -18.36 -8.94
N THR A 37 -2.33 -19.18 -7.99
CA THR A 37 -2.69 -18.71 -6.65
C THR A 37 -1.48 -18.19 -5.87
N GLU A 38 -0.32 -18.85 -5.97
CA GLU A 38 0.93 -18.38 -5.38
C GLU A 38 1.39 -17.05 -6.02
N LEU A 39 1.29 -16.93 -7.35
CA LEU A 39 1.62 -15.70 -8.08
C LEU A 39 0.67 -14.54 -7.75
N GLU A 40 -0.62 -14.81 -7.57
CA GLU A 40 -1.62 -13.83 -7.13
C GLU A 40 -1.33 -13.33 -5.71
N SER A 41 -0.99 -14.24 -4.80
CA SER A 41 -0.56 -13.90 -3.44
C SER A 41 0.73 -13.07 -3.43
N ASP A 42 1.72 -13.44 -4.25
CA ASP A 42 2.97 -12.69 -4.39
C ASP A 42 2.72 -11.29 -4.97
N MET A 43 1.88 -11.18 -6.00
CA MET A 43 1.49 -9.89 -6.58
C MET A 43 0.73 -9.01 -5.58
N LYS A 44 -0.10 -9.61 -4.73
CA LYS A 44 -0.77 -8.92 -3.63
C LYS A 44 0.24 -8.37 -2.62
N GLY A 45 1.17 -9.19 -2.15
CA GLY A 45 2.22 -8.74 -1.22
C GLY A 45 3.10 -7.62 -1.79
N VAL A 46 3.37 -7.65 -3.11
CA VAL A 46 4.06 -6.55 -3.80
C VAL A 46 3.23 -5.26 -3.77
N ARG A 47 1.93 -5.31 -4.06
CA ARG A 47 1.05 -4.13 -4.01
C ARG A 47 0.97 -3.54 -2.61
N GLU A 48 0.78 -4.38 -1.59
CA GLU A 48 0.78 -3.97 -0.19
C GLU A 48 2.09 -3.27 0.19
N SER A 49 3.23 -3.83 -0.22
CA SER A 49 4.54 -3.23 0.03
C SER A 49 4.72 -1.86 -0.65
N LEU A 50 4.21 -1.71 -1.88
CA LEU A 50 4.26 -0.43 -2.61
C LEU A 50 3.39 0.64 -1.93
N ILE A 51 2.19 0.28 -1.48
CA ILE A 51 1.29 1.20 -0.76
C ILE A 51 1.97 1.68 0.53
N ALA A 52 2.53 0.75 1.32
CA ALA A 52 3.25 1.10 2.55
C ALA A 52 4.44 2.02 2.26
N LEU A 53 5.20 1.75 1.19
CA LEU A 53 6.36 2.56 0.80
C LEU A 53 5.98 3.98 0.38
N VAL A 54 4.85 4.16 -0.32
CA VAL A 54 4.34 5.50 -0.69
C VAL A 54 3.92 6.26 0.56
N LEU A 55 3.30 5.57 1.52
CA LEU A 55 2.91 6.16 2.79
C LEU A 55 4.11 6.54 3.65
N GLU A 56 5.26 5.86 3.62
CA GLU A 56 6.45 6.21 4.42
C GLU A 56 7.15 7.53 4.00
N ASP A 57 6.67 8.21 2.96
CA ASP A 57 7.12 9.55 2.52
C ASP A 57 8.64 9.64 2.27
N SER A 58 9.18 8.65 1.54
CA SER A 58 10.58 8.62 1.11
C SER A 58 10.73 9.13 -0.33
N PRO A 59 11.27 10.36 -0.55
CA PRO A 59 11.10 11.12 -1.80
C PRO A 59 11.62 10.44 -3.08
N ASN A 60 12.64 9.58 -2.99
CA ASN A 60 13.20 8.87 -4.14
C ASN A 60 12.45 7.58 -4.51
N LYS A 61 11.55 7.10 -3.66
CA LYS A 61 10.87 5.80 -3.79
C LYS A 61 9.38 5.91 -4.07
N THR A 62 8.76 7.02 -3.66
CA THR A 62 7.33 7.29 -3.79
C THR A 62 6.87 7.33 -5.26
N ASP A 63 7.51 8.13 -6.13
CA ASP A 63 7.08 8.30 -7.53
C ASP A 63 7.17 6.99 -8.34
N LEU A 64 8.20 6.17 -8.12
CA LEU A 64 8.32 4.87 -8.76
C LEU A 64 7.27 3.88 -8.23
N ALA A 65 7.01 3.89 -6.91
CA ALA A 65 6.03 3.00 -6.32
C ALA A 65 4.61 3.35 -6.76
N THR A 66 4.25 4.63 -6.81
CA THR A 66 2.96 5.11 -7.33
C THR A 66 2.76 4.71 -8.80
N LYS A 67 3.81 4.76 -9.64
CA LYS A 67 3.74 4.32 -11.05
C LYS A 67 3.55 2.81 -11.21
N LEU A 68 3.98 2.01 -10.23
CA LEU A 68 3.81 0.56 -10.23
C LEU A 68 2.46 0.13 -9.66
N LEU A 69 1.79 1.01 -8.91
CA LEU A 69 0.39 0.83 -8.57
C LEU A 69 -0.45 1.07 -9.84
N SER A 70 -1.36 0.15 -10.13
CA SER A 70 -2.27 0.26 -11.27
C SER A 70 -3.68 0.69 -10.88
N ASN A 71 -3.93 0.89 -9.59
CA ASN A 71 -5.24 1.20 -9.05
C ASN A 71 -5.41 2.71 -8.85
N VAL A 72 -6.26 3.33 -9.66
CA VAL A 72 -6.50 4.79 -9.68
C VAL A 72 -6.99 5.28 -8.32
N SER A 73 -7.94 4.59 -7.69
CA SER A 73 -8.50 5.00 -6.40
C SER A 73 -7.47 4.93 -5.27
N VAL A 74 -6.56 3.95 -5.33
CA VAL A 74 -5.44 3.87 -4.39
C VAL A 74 -4.47 5.04 -4.60
N ILE A 75 -4.08 5.32 -5.85
CA ILE A 75 -3.15 6.41 -6.19
C ILE A 75 -3.72 7.76 -5.79
N GLU A 76 -4.95 8.08 -6.20
CA GLU A 76 -5.61 9.35 -5.87
C GLU A 76 -5.77 9.52 -4.36
N GLY A 77 -6.11 8.46 -3.64
CA GLY A 77 -6.18 8.50 -2.18
C GLY A 77 -4.80 8.68 -1.52
N LEU A 78 -3.73 8.11 -2.07
CA LEU A 78 -2.35 8.31 -1.57
C LEU A 78 -1.89 9.75 -1.77
N ASP A 79 -2.21 10.35 -2.93
CA ASP A 79 -1.92 11.76 -3.19
C ASP A 79 -2.67 12.66 -2.20
N GLN A 80 -3.96 12.43 -1.98
CA GLN A 80 -4.74 13.18 -1.00
C GLN A 80 -4.23 12.98 0.43
N PHE A 81 -3.80 11.76 0.78
CA PHE A 81 -3.24 11.48 2.09
C PHE A 81 -1.92 12.23 2.34
N ASN A 82 -1.05 12.29 1.33
CA ASN A 82 0.20 13.04 1.38
C ASN A 82 -0.01 14.55 1.45
N GLU A 83 -1.14 15.05 0.92
CA GLU A 83 -1.57 16.44 1.07
C GLU A 83 -2.29 16.73 2.40
N GLU A 84 -2.26 15.81 3.37
CA GLU A 84 -2.97 15.87 4.66
C GLU A 84 -4.51 15.96 4.53
N LYS A 85 -5.08 15.62 3.36
CA LYS A 85 -6.53 15.56 3.12
C LYS A 85 -7.10 14.19 3.49
N TYR A 86 -6.95 13.83 4.77
CA TYR A 86 -7.23 12.48 5.28
C TYR A 86 -8.67 12.02 5.05
N GLU A 87 -9.66 12.89 5.26
CA GLU A 87 -11.08 12.56 5.06
C GLU A 87 -11.38 12.15 3.62
N SER A 88 -10.86 12.92 2.66
CA SER A 88 -11.04 12.65 1.24
C SER A 88 -10.34 11.34 0.84
N ALA A 89 -9.11 11.12 1.34
CA ALA A 89 -8.37 9.87 1.09
C ALA A 89 -9.11 8.64 1.61
N PHE A 90 -9.58 8.69 2.86
CA PHE A 90 -10.35 7.59 3.46
C PHE A 90 -11.68 7.37 2.76
N THR A 91 -12.35 8.41 2.28
CA THR A 91 -13.59 8.29 1.52
C THR A 91 -13.37 7.54 0.20
N LEU A 92 -12.37 7.94 -0.59
CA LEU A 92 -12.02 7.30 -1.86
C LEU A 92 -11.69 5.80 -1.69
N TRP A 93 -10.84 5.49 -0.70
CA TRP A 93 -10.48 4.11 -0.42
C TRP A 93 -11.68 3.32 0.11
N SER A 94 -12.56 3.93 0.92
CA SER A 94 -13.74 3.25 1.45
C SER A 94 -14.72 2.86 0.35
N GLU A 95 -15.02 3.79 -0.56
CA GLU A 95 -15.93 3.52 -1.67
C GLU A 95 -15.43 2.39 -2.56
N SER A 96 -14.12 2.32 -2.77
CA SER A 96 -13.48 1.30 -3.59
C SER A 96 -13.42 -0.04 -2.85
N ALA A 97 -13.02 -0.02 -1.58
CA ALA A 97 -13.04 -1.19 -0.71
C ALA A 97 -14.44 -1.80 -0.62
N LEU A 98 -15.50 -0.98 -0.49
CA LEU A 98 -16.90 -1.42 -0.49
C LEU A 98 -17.30 -2.20 -1.75
N ARG A 99 -16.64 -1.95 -2.88
CA ARG A 99 -16.84 -2.66 -4.16
C ARG A 99 -15.98 -3.93 -4.29
N GLY A 100 -15.22 -4.29 -3.25
CA GLY A 100 -14.34 -5.46 -3.21
C GLY A 100 -12.88 -5.17 -3.55
N ASP A 101 -12.47 -3.90 -3.57
CA ASP A 101 -11.06 -3.55 -3.79
C ASP A 101 -10.24 -3.71 -2.51
N GLU A 102 -9.59 -4.86 -2.40
CA GLU A 102 -8.70 -5.16 -1.29
C GLU A 102 -7.52 -4.17 -1.16
N SER A 103 -6.98 -3.66 -2.27
CA SER A 103 -5.83 -2.73 -2.20
C SER A 103 -6.22 -1.42 -1.52
N SER A 104 -7.44 -0.96 -1.76
CA SER A 104 -7.99 0.20 -1.05
C SER A 104 -8.25 -0.10 0.43
N ALA A 105 -8.74 -1.30 0.78
CA ALA A 105 -8.90 -1.70 2.18
C ALA A 105 -7.56 -1.77 2.93
N PHE A 106 -6.53 -2.32 2.28
CA PHE A 106 -5.17 -2.33 2.81
C PHE A 106 -4.59 -0.92 2.95
N ALA A 107 -4.84 -0.01 1.99
CA ALA A 107 -4.38 1.37 2.09
C ALA A 107 -4.95 2.08 3.34
N ILE A 108 -6.22 1.85 3.68
CA ILE A 108 -6.82 2.36 4.92
C ILE A 108 -6.11 1.78 6.15
N TYR A 109 -5.86 0.47 6.17
CA TYR A 109 -5.13 -0.18 7.27
C TYR A 109 -3.73 0.40 7.45
N ALA A 110 -2.94 0.49 6.37
CA ALA A 110 -1.57 1.01 6.40
C ALA A 110 -1.54 2.50 6.81
N ALA A 111 -2.48 3.31 6.32
CA ALA A 111 -2.62 4.71 6.71
C ALA A 111 -2.92 4.85 8.22
N LYS A 112 -3.82 4.03 8.78
CA LYS A 112 -4.10 4.01 10.23
C LYS A 112 -2.86 3.65 11.05
N VAL A 113 -2.06 2.69 10.59
CA VAL A 113 -0.81 2.32 11.27
C VAL A 113 0.15 3.51 11.28
N LYS A 114 0.41 4.12 10.12
CA LYS A 114 1.27 5.30 10.01
C LYS A 114 0.82 6.45 10.92
N LEU A 115 -0.46 6.82 10.88
CA LEU A 115 -0.99 7.92 11.69
C LEU A 115 -0.85 7.63 13.19
N ASN A 116 -1.09 6.39 13.63
CA ASN A 116 -0.90 6.01 15.03
C ASN A 116 0.58 6.11 15.45
N GLU A 117 1.51 5.65 14.62
CA GLU A 117 2.95 5.78 14.88
C GLU A 117 3.37 7.26 15.00
N GLU A 118 2.84 8.12 14.12
CA GLU A 118 3.11 9.56 14.16
C GLU A 118 2.50 10.22 15.41
N VAL A 119 1.27 9.87 15.81
CA VAL A 119 0.62 10.39 17.03
C VAL A 119 1.35 9.99 18.31
N VAL A 120 1.95 8.79 18.35
CA VAL A 120 2.71 8.30 19.50
C VAL A 120 4.05 9.02 19.64
N THR A 121 4.65 9.42 18.51
CA THR A 121 5.97 10.08 18.49
C THR A 121 5.89 11.61 18.61
N LEU A 122 4.77 12.22 18.23
CA LEU A 122 4.56 13.66 18.34
C LEU A 122 4.22 14.11 19.78
N PRO A 123 4.76 15.25 20.23
CA PRO A 123 4.32 15.87 21.49
C PRO A 123 2.89 16.40 21.36
N GLU A 124 2.25 16.70 22.49
CA GLU A 124 0.95 17.36 22.54
C GLU A 124 0.97 18.69 21.76
N GLY A 125 -0.07 18.91 20.94
CA GLY A 125 -0.21 20.11 20.12
C GLY A 125 -1.11 19.90 18.90
N GLU A 126 -1.34 20.98 18.17
CA GLU A 126 -2.30 21.06 17.07
C GLU A 126 -2.10 19.99 15.99
N LYS A 127 -0.85 19.66 15.67
CA LYS A 127 -0.55 18.60 14.69
C LYS A 127 -1.02 17.24 15.19
N ARG A 128 -0.72 16.90 16.46
CA ARG A 128 -1.13 15.64 17.07
C ARG A 128 -2.65 15.54 17.15
N ASP A 129 -3.34 16.61 17.51
CA ASP A 129 -4.80 16.66 17.60
C ASP A 129 -5.45 16.43 16.22
N ARG A 130 -4.90 17.04 15.16
CA ARG A 130 -5.36 16.81 13.77
C ARG A 130 -5.23 15.35 13.35
N LEU A 131 -4.13 14.67 13.66
CA LEU A 131 -3.95 13.26 13.34
C LEU A 131 -4.89 12.36 14.17
N ILE A 132 -5.16 12.72 15.42
CA ILE A 132 -6.15 12.02 16.25
C ILE A 132 -7.56 12.15 15.65
N GLU A 133 -7.94 13.33 15.17
CA GLU A 133 -9.22 13.51 14.46
C GLU A 133 -9.25 12.71 13.15
N ALA A 134 -8.16 12.69 12.38
CA ALA A 134 -8.04 11.85 11.19
C ALA A 134 -8.20 10.35 11.50
N LEU A 135 -7.70 9.87 12.64
CA LEU A 135 -7.89 8.50 13.08
C LEU A 135 -9.34 8.18 13.48
N LYS A 136 -10.10 9.15 13.99
CA LYS A 136 -11.52 8.95 14.36
C LYS A 136 -12.43 8.78 13.15
N ILE A 137 -12.11 9.44 12.04
CA ILE A 137 -12.86 9.32 10.79
C ILE A 137 -12.42 8.10 9.96
N ALA A 138 -11.28 7.51 10.28
CA ALA A 138 -10.73 6.38 9.53
C ALA A 138 -11.62 5.14 9.68
N PRO A 139 -12.01 4.49 8.57
CA PRO A 139 -12.85 3.29 8.61
C PRO A 139 -12.21 2.14 9.40
N GLU A 140 -13.05 1.25 9.93
CA GLU A 140 -12.57 0.01 10.53
C GLU A 140 -12.36 -1.08 9.48
N ILE A 141 -11.13 -1.60 9.44
CA ILE A 141 -10.68 -2.65 8.53
C ILE A 141 -10.48 -3.93 9.33
N ILE A 142 -10.97 -5.03 8.80
CA ILE A 142 -10.77 -6.37 9.34
C ILE A 142 -9.99 -7.22 8.35
N LYS A 143 -9.15 -8.10 8.90
CA LYS A 143 -8.44 -9.11 8.13
C LYS A 143 -9.15 -10.44 8.29
N LYS A 144 -9.74 -10.97 7.22
CA LYS A 144 -10.45 -12.25 7.22
C LYS A 144 -9.89 -13.12 6.10
N ASP A 145 -9.52 -14.35 6.42
CA ASP A 145 -8.96 -15.31 5.45
C ASP A 145 -7.75 -14.78 4.65
N GLY A 146 -6.97 -13.88 5.26
CA GLY A 146 -5.83 -13.23 4.62
C GLY A 146 -6.18 -12.02 3.76
N GLU A 147 -7.46 -11.67 3.66
CA GLU A 147 -7.96 -10.51 2.91
C GLU A 147 -8.33 -9.33 3.80
N TYR A 148 -8.00 -8.11 3.35
CA TYR A 148 -8.41 -6.88 4.01
C TYR A 148 -9.78 -6.43 3.49
N MET A 149 -10.72 -6.21 4.41
CA MET A 149 -12.09 -5.81 4.09
C MET A 149 -12.56 -4.73 5.05
N LEU A 150 -13.51 -3.91 4.60
CA LEU A 150 -14.23 -3.02 5.52
C LEU A 150 -15.12 -3.85 6.45
N SER A 151 -15.08 -3.53 7.74
CA SER A 151 -15.99 -4.11 8.75
C SER A 151 -17.46 -4.09 8.29
N ALA A 152 -17.90 -2.96 7.71
CA ALA A 152 -19.24 -2.76 7.17
C ALA A 152 -19.63 -3.72 6.01
N GLN A 153 -18.68 -4.41 5.37
CA GLN A 153 -18.98 -5.43 4.36
C GLN A 153 -19.27 -6.80 4.96
N VAL A 154 -18.75 -7.09 6.15
CA VAL A 154 -18.85 -8.42 6.78
C VAL A 154 -20.08 -8.55 7.67
N GLU A 155 -20.69 -7.43 8.06
CA GLU A 155 -21.94 -7.38 8.82
C GLU A 155 -23.22 -7.49 7.95
N LYS A 156 -23.08 -7.64 6.63
CA LYS A 156 -24.18 -7.85 5.68
C LYS A 156 -24.36 -9.33 5.34
#